data_AF-A0A5M0YY44-F1
#
_entry.id   AF-A0A5M0YY44-F1
#
_cell.length_a   1.000
_cell.length_b   1.000
_cell.length_c   1.000
_cell.angle_alpha   90.00
_cell.angle_beta   90.00
_cell.angle_gamma   90.00
#
_symmetry.space_group_name_H-M   'P 1'
#
loop_
_entity.id
_entity.type
_entity.pdbx_description
1 polymer ?
#
loop_
_entity_poly.entity_id
_entity_poly.type
_entity_poly.pdbx_seq_one_letter_code
_entity_poly.pdbx_strand_id
1 'polypeptide(L)'
;MPGLIAKQPNGLYCRISTVVEAQTHHDMTKEELEYYLINERSLDINLVTLEQWLAVYEVDFNLAIEQLGSACSTFEETKEWLVEVGYQHADVFMEKIAYSWDEWEEDDD
;
A
#
# COMPACT_ATOMS: atom_id res chain seq x y z
N MET A 1 1.18 6.30 -12.06
CA MET A 1 -0.10 6.45 -11.35
C MET A 1 0.20 6.65 -9.87
N PRO A 2 -0.59 7.44 -9.13
CA PRO A 2 -0.28 7.72 -7.73
C PRO A 2 -0.38 6.42 -6.94
N GLY A 3 0.64 6.11 -6.14
CA GLY A 3 0.58 4.97 -5.24
C GLY A 3 -0.64 5.08 -4.32
N LEU A 4 -1.23 3.94 -3.98
CA LEU A 4 -2.37 3.83 -3.07
C LEU A 4 -1.89 4.07 -1.64
N ILE A 5 -2.55 4.97 -0.93
CA ILE A 5 -2.27 5.24 0.48
C ILE A 5 -3.37 4.62 1.32
N ALA A 6 -2.98 3.82 2.30
CA ALA A 6 -3.91 3.16 3.20
C ALA A 6 -3.38 3.12 4.63
N LYS A 7 -4.29 3.23 5.59
CA LYS A 7 -4.00 3.07 7.00
C LYS A 7 -3.92 1.58 7.38
N GLN A 8 -2.81 1.20 7.97
CA GLN A 8 -2.52 -0.16 8.42
C GLN A 8 -3.21 -0.46 9.77
N PRO A 9 -3.41 -1.76 10.12
CA PRO A 9 -4.04 -2.14 11.38
C PRO A 9 -3.26 -1.71 12.63
N ASN A 10 -1.94 -1.57 12.52
CA ASN A 10 -1.07 -1.04 13.58
C ASN A 10 -1.22 0.49 13.79
N GLY A 11 -1.99 1.18 12.95
CA GLY A 11 -2.24 2.62 13.03
C GLY A 11 -1.28 3.50 12.22
N LEU A 12 -0.27 2.89 11.57
CA LEU A 12 0.62 3.55 10.62
C LEU A 12 0.00 3.60 9.22
N TYR A 13 0.68 4.23 8.27
CA TYR A 13 0.26 4.36 6.89
C TYR A 13 1.24 3.66 5.97
N CYS A 14 0.72 3.03 4.93
CA CYS A 14 1.51 2.50 3.83
C CYS A 14 1.18 3.25 2.53
N ARG A 15 2.14 3.25 1.60
CA ARG A 15 1.97 3.75 0.24
C ARG A 15 2.43 2.70 -0.74
N ILE A 16 1.46 2.05 -1.39
CA ILE A 16 1.67 0.96 -2.34
C ILE A 16 1.72 1.53 -3.76
N SER A 17 2.87 1.41 -4.40
CA SER A 17 3.01 1.81 -5.79
C SER A 17 2.25 0.83 -6.68
N THR A 18 1.52 1.33 -7.68
CA THR A 18 0.94 0.51 -8.76
C THR A 18 1.90 0.37 -9.95
N VAL A 19 3.15 0.79 -9.79
CA VAL A 19 4.20 0.77 -10.80
C VAL A 19 5.36 -0.06 -10.26
N VAL A 20 5.77 -1.06 -11.05
CA VAL A 20 6.68 -2.15 -10.64
C VAL A 20 8.05 -1.68 -10.13
N GLU A 21 8.49 -0.48 -10.53
CA GLU A 21 9.83 0.05 -10.21
C GLU A 21 9.84 1.14 -9.12
N ALA A 22 8.69 1.47 -8.52
CA ALA A 22 8.60 2.57 -7.56
C ALA A 22 8.53 2.07 -6.12
N GLN A 23 9.29 2.72 -5.22
CA GLN A 23 9.35 2.35 -3.81
C GLN A 23 7.97 2.29 -3.17
N THR A 24 7.68 1.15 -2.56
CA THR A 24 6.58 0.99 -1.62
C THR A 24 7.10 1.38 -0.24
N HIS A 25 6.37 2.28 0.43
CA HIS A 25 6.67 2.65 1.81
C HIS A 25 5.72 1.88 2.72
N HIS A 26 6.31 0.96 3.47
CA HIS A 26 5.65 0.17 4.49
C HIS A 26 5.95 0.85 5.83
N ASP A 27 4.94 1.25 6.59
CA ASP A 27 5.08 1.84 7.95
C ASP A 27 5.58 3.30 8.03
N MET A 28 4.74 4.25 7.63
CA MET A 28 4.92 5.68 7.88
C MET A 28 3.98 6.17 8.98
N THR A 29 4.48 7.00 9.88
CA THR A 29 3.63 7.81 10.77
C THR A 29 2.81 8.82 9.96
N LYS A 30 1.79 9.43 10.61
CA LYS A 30 0.97 10.46 9.94
C LYS A 30 1.83 11.66 9.52
N GLU A 31 2.81 12.03 10.35
CA GLU A 31 3.74 13.12 10.12
C GLU A 31 4.71 12.81 8.96
N GLU A 32 5.22 11.59 8.89
CA GLU A 32 6.08 11.14 7.78
C GLU A 32 5.31 11.10 6.46
N LEU A 33 4.06 10.63 6.49
CA LEU A 33 3.18 10.64 5.32
C LEU A 33 2.92 12.08 4.85
N GLU A 34 2.64 13.00 5.77
CA GLU A 34 2.43 14.42 5.43
C GLU A 34 3.65 15.01 4.74
N TYR A 35 4.82 14.81 5.34
CA TYR A 35 6.10 15.28 4.79
C TYR A 35 6.34 14.69 3.39
N TYR A 36 6.12 13.40 3.22
CA TYR A 36 6.26 12.71 1.94
C TYR A 36 5.35 13.31 0.88
N LEU A 37 4.06 13.46 1.19
CA LEU A 37 3.07 14.00 0.25
C LEU A 37 3.37 15.44 -0.17
N ILE A 38 3.87 16.28 0.75
CA ILE A 38 4.31 17.64 0.45
C ILE A 38 5.54 17.61 -0.45
N ASN A 39 6.53 16.78 -0.13
CA ASN A 39 7.79 16.69 -0.86
C ASN A 39 7.59 16.20 -2.30
N GLU A 40 6.72 15.19 -2.48
CA GLU A 40 6.29 14.67 -3.78
C GLU A 40 5.30 15.60 -4.51
N ARG A 41 4.98 16.77 -3.93
CA ARG A 41 4.02 17.76 -4.46
C ARG A 41 2.62 17.18 -4.73
N SER A 42 2.28 16.13 -4.00
CA SER A 42 0.96 15.48 -4.04
C SER A 42 -0.05 16.15 -3.10
N LEU A 43 0.45 16.81 -2.06
CA LEU A 43 -0.32 17.62 -1.11
C LEU A 43 0.21 19.06 -1.09
N ASP A 44 -0.68 20.03 -1.31
CA ASP A 44 -0.40 21.44 -1.02
C ASP A 44 -1.14 21.85 0.25
N ILE A 45 -0.40 21.94 1.36
CA ILE A 45 -0.91 22.31 2.67
C ILE A 45 -1.53 23.71 2.72
N ASN A 46 -1.23 24.58 1.75
CA ASN A 46 -1.86 25.89 1.67
C ASN A 46 -3.29 25.83 1.11
N LEU A 47 -3.65 24.72 0.46
CA LEU A 47 -4.96 24.52 -0.17
C LEU A 47 -5.84 23.53 0.61
N VAL A 48 -5.25 22.46 1.15
CA VAL A 48 -6.00 21.37 1.78
C VAL A 48 -5.18 20.76 2.92
N THR A 49 -5.83 20.38 4.01
CA THR A 49 -5.15 19.66 5.11
C THR A 49 -4.93 18.20 4.75
N LEU A 50 -3.98 17.54 5.40
CA LEU A 50 -3.77 16.09 5.22
C LEU A 50 -5.06 15.29 5.42
N GLU A 51 -5.87 15.61 6.43
CA GLU A 51 -7.12 14.88 6.71
C GLU A 51 -8.15 15.01 5.60
N GLN A 52 -8.26 16.20 5.00
CA GLN A 52 -9.15 16.43 3.87
C GLN A 52 -8.64 15.72 2.61
N TRP A 53 -7.33 15.64 2.43
CA TRP A 53 -6.72 14.89 1.35
C TRP A 53 -6.96 13.38 1.52
N LEU A 54 -6.70 12.84 2.71
CA LEU A 54 -6.95 11.44 3.05
C LEU A 54 -8.42 11.08 2.89
N ALA A 55 -9.36 11.94 3.31
CA ALA A 55 -10.79 11.69 3.11
C ALA A 55 -11.22 11.49 1.65
N VAL A 56 -10.41 11.92 0.68
CA VAL A 56 -10.68 11.78 -0.76
C VAL A 56 -9.85 10.66 -1.41
N TYR A 57 -8.60 10.49 -0.98
CA TYR A 57 -7.62 9.65 -1.66
C TYR A 57 -7.13 8.45 -0.85
N GLU A 58 -7.39 8.40 0.46
CA GLU A 58 -7.13 7.20 1.27
C GLU A 58 -8.03 6.06 0.79
N VAL A 59 -7.43 4.88 0.64
CA VAL A 59 -8.16 3.66 0.27
C VAL A 59 -8.15 2.66 1.41
N ASP A 60 -9.07 1.70 1.34
CA ASP A 60 -9.08 0.56 2.26
C ASP A 60 -7.77 -0.22 2.19
N PHE A 61 -7.26 -0.62 3.36
CA PHE A 61 -6.03 -1.39 3.45
C PHE A 61 -6.08 -2.65 2.60
N ASN A 62 -7.22 -3.36 2.59
CA ASN A 62 -7.44 -4.55 1.76
C ASN A 62 -7.24 -4.27 0.26
N LEU A 63 -7.75 -3.14 -0.24
CA LEU A 63 -7.59 -2.76 -1.64
C LEU A 63 -6.13 -2.43 -1.96
N ALA A 64 -5.44 -1.77 -1.03
CA ALA A 64 -4.04 -1.43 -1.20
C ALA A 64 -3.17 -2.71 -1.28
N ILE A 65 -3.39 -3.68 -0.41
CA ILE A 65 -2.59 -4.92 -0.37
C ILE A 65 -2.95 -5.89 -1.52
N GLU A 66 -4.16 -5.85 -2.07
CA GLU A 66 -4.50 -6.55 -3.32
C GLU A 66 -3.63 -6.06 -4.50
N GLN A 67 -3.23 -4.78 -4.48
CA GLN A 67 -2.41 -4.16 -5.53
C GLN A 67 -0.91 -4.32 -5.30
N LEU A 68 -0.49 -4.63 -4.07
CA LEU A 68 0.88 -5.10 -3.80
C LEU A 68 1.20 -6.35 -4.64
N GLY A 69 0.13 -7.14 -4.83
CA GLY A 69 -0.08 -8.25 -5.75
C GLY A 69 0.72 -8.26 -7.05
N SER A 70 0.84 -7.09 -7.66
CA SER A 70 1.29 -6.93 -9.03
C SER A 70 2.50 -6.00 -9.16
N ALA A 71 3.07 -5.51 -8.05
CA ALA A 71 3.90 -4.31 -8.12
C ALA A 71 5.25 -4.35 -7.39
N CYS A 72 5.42 -4.91 -6.19
CA CYS A 72 6.60 -4.51 -5.40
C CYS A 72 7.23 -5.51 -4.42
N SER A 73 6.67 -6.70 -4.20
CA SER A 73 7.18 -7.66 -3.21
C SER A 73 6.93 -9.10 -3.63
N THR A 74 7.55 -10.07 -2.98
CA THR A 74 7.17 -11.49 -3.16
C THR A 74 5.96 -11.84 -2.29
N PHE A 75 5.34 -12.99 -2.57
CA PHE A 75 4.26 -13.53 -1.75
C PHE A 75 4.67 -13.72 -0.28
N GLU A 76 5.88 -14.23 -0.02
CA GLU A 76 6.37 -14.48 1.33
C GLU A 76 6.63 -13.17 2.09
N GLU A 77 7.29 -12.20 1.47
CA GLU A 77 7.55 -10.87 2.07
C GLU A 77 6.24 -10.14 2.41
N THR A 78 5.26 -10.23 1.51
CA THR A 78 3.93 -9.64 1.72
C THR A 78 3.24 -10.28 2.92
N LYS A 79 3.32 -11.61 3.03
CA LYS A 79 2.71 -12.36 4.14
C LYS A 79 3.37 -12.00 5.47
N GLU A 80 4.70 -11.93 5.53
CA GLU A 80 5.43 -11.54 6.73
C GLU A 80 5.04 -10.12 7.17
N TRP A 81 5.02 -9.17 6.23
CA TRP A 81 4.59 -7.79 6.51
C TRP A 81 3.15 -7.71 7.02
N LEU A 82 2.21 -8.46 6.43
CA LEU A 82 0.81 -8.51 6.90
C LEU A 82 0.70 -9.00 8.35
N VAL A 83 1.51 -10.00 8.73
CA VAL A 83 1.57 -10.48 10.11
C VAL A 83 2.14 -9.41 11.03
N GLU A 84 3.21 -8.72 10.63
CA GLU A 84 3.85 -7.66 11.42
C GLU A 84 2.92 -6.48 11.69
N VAL A 85 2.16 -6.04 10.69
CA VAL A 85 1.20 -4.93 10.88
C VAL A 85 -0.06 -5.35 11.64
N GLY A 86 -0.18 -6.63 12.02
CA GLY A 86 -1.30 -7.17 12.80
C GLY A 86 -2.56 -7.43 11.97
N TYR A 87 -2.41 -7.69 10.67
CA TYR A 87 -3.54 -8.00 9.80
C TYR A 87 -4.13 -9.38 10.13
N GLN A 88 -5.40 -9.40 10.54
CA GLN A 88 -6.08 -10.65 10.85
C GLN A 88 -6.37 -11.43 9.57
N HIS A 89 -6.21 -12.76 9.64
CA HIS A 89 -6.45 -13.67 8.51
C HIS A 89 -5.53 -13.45 7.30
N ALA A 90 -4.29 -12.98 7.52
CA ALA A 90 -3.28 -12.86 6.47
C ALA A 90 -3.16 -14.13 5.62
N ASP A 91 -3.13 -15.32 6.24
CA ASP A 91 -3.05 -16.60 5.52
C ASP A 91 -4.20 -16.80 4.51
N VAL A 92 -5.45 -16.50 4.91
CA VAL A 92 -6.65 -16.68 4.08
C VAL A 92 -6.70 -15.63 2.97
N PHE A 93 -6.30 -14.40 3.28
CA PHE A 93 -6.19 -13.34 2.30
C PHE A 93 -5.14 -13.71 1.24
N MET A 94 -3.96 -14.12 1.67
CA MET A 94 -2.87 -14.55 0.80
C MET A 94 -3.26 -15.73 -0.09
N GLU A 95 -3.96 -16.75 0.43
CA GLU A 95 -4.49 -17.85 -0.40
C GLU A 95 -5.45 -17.36 -1.51
N LYS A 96 -6.25 -16.33 -1.23
CA LYS A 96 -7.18 -15.76 -2.21
C LYS A 96 -6.46 -14.98 -3.32
N ILE A 97 -5.43 -14.22 -2.96
CA ILE A 97 -4.65 -13.46 -3.95
C ILE A 97 -3.62 -14.35 -4.66
N ALA A 98 -3.16 -15.48 -4.11
CA ALA A 98 -2.19 -16.38 -4.74
C ALA A 98 -2.57 -16.76 -6.17
N TYR A 99 -3.87 -17.04 -6.42
CA TYR A 99 -4.39 -17.28 -7.77
C TYR A 99 -4.21 -16.12 -8.73
N SER A 100 -4.27 -14.89 -8.22
CA SER A 100 -3.95 -13.71 -9.02
C SER A 100 -2.47 -13.67 -9.33
N TRP A 101 -1.57 -13.97 -8.39
CA TRP A 101 -0.11 -13.93 -8.61
C TRP A 101 0.38 -14.98 -9.61
N ASP A 102 -0.14 -16.21 -9.51
CA ASP A 102 0.24 -17.32 -10.42
C ASP A 102 -0.14 -17.01 -11.89
N GLU A 103 -1.24 -16.31 -12.15
CA GLU A 103 -1.62 -15.90 -13.51
C GLU A 103 -0.65 -14.86 -14.12
N TRP A 104 0.10 -14.10 -13.32
CA TRP A 104 1.03 -13.08 -13.83
C TRP A 104 2.47 -13.57 -13.99
N GLU A 105 2.87 -14.69 -13.35
CA GLU A 105 4.16 -15.33 -13.64
C GLU A 105 4.17 -16.04 -15.01
N GLU A 106 2.99 -16.35 -15.59
CA GLU A 106 2.89 -17.01 -16.89
C GLU A 106 3.02 -16.07 -18.12
N ASP A 107 3.02 -14.75 -17.92
CA ASP A 107 3.00 -13.75 -19.02
C ASP A 107 4.40 -13.15 -19.36
N ASP A 108 5.48 -13.73 -18.82
CA ASP A 108 6.87 -13.26 -19.01
C ASP A 108 7.72 -14.22 -19.89
N ASP A 109 7.13 -14.79 -20.96
CA ASP A 109 7.79 -15.67 -21.96
C ASP A 109 7.77 -15.09 -23.40
#